data_AF-A0A959C608-F1
#
_entry.id   AF-A0A959C608-F1
#
_cell.length_a   1.000
_cell.length_b   1.000
_cell.length_c   1.000
_cell.angle_alpha   90.00
_cell.angle_beta   90.00
_cell.angle_gamma   90.00
#
_symmetry.space_group_name_H-M   'P 1'
#
loop_
_entity.id
_entity.type
_entity.pdbx_description
1 polymer ?
#
loop_
_entity_poly.entity_id
_entity_poly.type
_entity_poly.pdbx_seq_one_letter_code
_entity_poly.pdbx_strand_id
1 'polypeptide(L)'
;MQTERFGIIDFFGIFIPGSYLGGMMLLGVVGLLDLTGIPDSHIFIFDKIKENQTFFAAVFVFVSYLLGVVLRLYAPESIDKLSTAYLKLLRVKKEWVTDSFPYSSTLIPVFKRSGTSAITDFLFSINPKFGTKPYFNYCKLLIVAKNPALAAQVHQAEALVRFLSGTTWGLIVGIIIALMGFITFSIKGLKFLTIFYGSVFIMSFIILLLILRRFKYQRRREVEIVWRCTYLVLTDGNNSKLSK
;
A
#
# COMPACT_ATOMS: atom_id res chain seq x y z
N MET A 1 22.58 -14.19 -4.88
CA MET A 1 21.42 -14.78 -4.16
C MET A 1 20.47 -13.76 -3.50
N GLN A 2 20.83 -12.49 -3.25
CA GLN A 2 19.87 -11.52 -2.68
C GLN A 2 18.85 -10.96 -3.70
N THR A 3 19.16 -10.99 -4.99
CA THR A 3 18.30 -10.48 -6.07
C THR A 3 17.01 -11.28 -6.28
N GLU A 4 17.05 -12.60 -6.08
CA GLU A 4 15.87 -13.46 -6.27
C GLU A 4 14.79 -13.26 -5.19
N ARG A 5 15.20 -13.06 -3.93
CA ARG A 5 14.26 -12.79 -2.82
C ARG A 5 13.52 -11.47 -3.00
N PHE A 6 14.16 -10.51 -3.67
CA PHE A 6 13.60 -9.20 -3.90
C PHE A 6 12.43 -9.24 -4.92
N GLY A 7 12.58 -10.04 -5.99
CA GLY A 7 11.52 -10.21 -7.00
C GLY A 7 10.23 -10.82 -6.45
N ILE A 8 10.33 -11.76 -5.51
CA ILE A 8 9.16 -12.44 -4.94
C ILE A 8 8.31 -11.49 -4.09
N ILE A 9 8.94 -10.69 -3.23
CA ILE A 9 8.22 -9.73 -2.36
C ILE A 9 7.51 -8.67 -3.21
N ASP A 10 8.18 -8.17 -4.25
CA ASP A 10 7.57 -7.23 -5.18
C ASP A 10 6.43 -7.83 -5.97
N PHE A 11 6.57 -9.08 -6.42
CA PHE A 11 5.51 -9.80 -7.12
C PHE A 11 4.27 -9.96 -6.24
N PHE A 12 4.41 -10.50 -5.03
CA PHE A 12 3.27 -10.66 -4.12
C PHE A 12 2.70 -9.31 -3.65
N GLY A 13 3.56 -8.30 -3.49
CA GLY A 13 3.15 -6.94 -3.15
C GLY A 13 2.26 -6.28 -4.21
N ILE A 14 2.39 -6.69 -5.47
CA ILE A 14 1.54 -6.29 -6.60
C ILE A 14 0.34 -7.22 -6.70
N PHE A 15 0.58 -8.53 -6.70
CA PHE A 15 -0.41 -9.54 -7.00
C PHE A 15 -1.53 -9.60 -5.96
N ILE A 16 -1.21 -9.58 -4.66
CA ILE A 16 -2.21 -9.78 -3.59
C ILE A 16 -3.28 -8.67 -3.59
N PRO A 17 -2.95 -7.36 -3.60
CA PRO A 17 -3.96 -6.32 -3.71
C PRO A 17 -4.80 -6.45 -4.98
N GLY A 18 -4.14 -6.80 -6.08
CA GLY A 18 -4.76 -6.98 -7.38
C GLY A 18 -5.73 -8.16 -7.43
N SER A 19 -5.35 -9.32 -6.87
CA SER A 19 -6.17 -10.52 -6.82
C SER A 19 -7.35 -10.37 -5.89
N TYR A 20 -7.16 -9.66 -4.77
CA TYR A 20 -8.28 -9.29 -3.90
C TYR A 20 -9.28 -8.41 -4.66
N LEU A 21 -8.82 -7.35 -5.34
CA LEU A 21 -9.69 -6.48 -6.11
C LEU A 21 -10.39 -7.22 -7.25
N GLY A 22 -9.65 -8.02 -8.02
CA GLY A 22 -10.18 -8.82 -9.12
C GLY A 22 -11.22 -9.84 -8.64
N GLY A 23 -10.96 -10.50 -7.51
CA GLY A 23 -11.91 -11.43 -6.89
C GLY A 23 -13.19 -10.73 -6.43
N MET A 24 -13.06 -9.57 -5.80
CA MET A 24 -14.22 -8.76 -5.41
C MET A 24 -15.00 -8.25 -6.63
N MET A 25 -14.32 -7.84 -7.70
CA MET A 25 -14.99 -7.47 -8.96
C MET A 25 -15.77 -8.63 -9.55
N LEU A 26 -15.20 -9.84 -9.59
CA LEU A 26 -15.90 -11.03 -10.07
C LEU A 26 -17.15 -11.32 -9.23
N LEU A 27 -17.03 -11.28 -7.90
CA LEU A 27 -18.17 -11.42 -6.99
C LEU A 27 -19.23 -10.33 -7.20
N GLY A 28 -18.82 -9.11 -7.52
CA GLY A 28 -19.72 -8.01 -7.85
C GLY A 28 -20.46 -8.25 -9.16
N VAL A 29 -19.77 -8.74 -10.20
CA VAL A 29 -20.39 -9.08 -11.49
C VAL A 29 -21.41 -10.21 -11.33
N VAL A 30 -21.09 -11.26 -10.56
CA VAL A 30 -22.05 -12.34 -10.28
C VAL A 30 -23.28 -11.79 -9.54
N GLY A 31 -23.07 -10.96 -8.51
CA GLY A 31 -24.18 -10.32 -7.79
C GLY A 31 -25.04 -9.39 -8.66
N LEU A 32 -24.42 -8.66 -9.60
CA LEU A 32 -25.12 -7.81 -10.56
C LEU A 32 -25.89 -8.62 -11.61
N LEU A 33 -25.36 -9.75 -12.07
CA LEU A 33 -26.07 -10.60 -13.03
C LEU A 33 -27.29 -11.25 -12.38
N ASP A 34 -27.17 -11.70 -11.13
CA ASP A 34 -28.34 -12.19 -10.40
C ASP A 34 -29.40 -11.08 -10.22
N LEU A 35 -29.02 -9.79 -10.13
CA LEU A 35 -29.97 -8.66 -10.09
C LEU A 35 -30.81 -8.53 -11.36
N THR A 36 -30.28 -8.88 -12.53
CA THR A 36 -31.00 -8.74 -13.81
C THR A 36 -32.20 -9.68 -13.95
N GLY A 37 -32.42 -10.58 -12.99
CA GLY A 37 -33.56 -11.48 -12.97
C GLY A 37 -33.40 -12.68 -13.90
N ILE A 38 -32.22 -12.87 -14.50
CA ILE A 38 -31.86 -14.08 -15.23
C ILE A 38 -31.71 -15.21 -14.21
N PRO A 39 -32.60 -16.22 -14.22
CA PRO A 39 -32.48 -17.37 -13.33
C PRO A 39 -31.14 -18.07 -13.57
N ASP A 40 -30.50 -18.54 -12.51
CA ASP A 40 -29.30 -19.39 -12.58
C ASP A 40 -28.09 -18.76 -13.28
N SER A 41 -28.04 -17.42 -13.36
CA SER A 41 -26.93 -16.69 -14.00
C SER A 41 -25.57 -17.03 -13.37
N HIS A 42 -25.53 -17.18 -12.05
CA HIS A 42 -24.35 -17.63 -11.33
C HIS A 42 -23.93 -19.06 -11.71
N ILE A 43 -24.88 -19.99 -11.85
CA ILE A 43 -24.61 -21.39 -12.25
C ILE A 43 -23.98 -21.41 -13.64
N PHE A 44 -24.57 -20.68 -14.60
CA PHE A 44 -24.03 -20.59 -15.96
C PHE A 44 -22.59 -20.05 -15.99
N ILE A 45 -22.30 -19.00 -15.21
CA ILE A 45 -20.94 -18.44 -15.12
C ILE A 45 -19.98 -19.47 -14.51
N PHE A 46 -20.37 -20.13 -13.41
CA PHE A 46 -19.53 -21.13 -12.77
C PHE A 46 -19.26 -22.32 -13.68
N ASP A 47 -20.24 -22.78 -14.43
CA ASP A 47 -20.07 -23.85 -15.41
C ASP A 47 -19.11 -23.45 -16.53
N LYS A 48 -19.25 -22.23 -17.07
CA LYS A 48 -18.32 -21.71 -18.09
C LYS A 48 -16.89 -21.55 -17.55
N ILE A 49 -16.74 -21.11 -16.30
CA ILE A 49 -15.45 -21.03 -15.62
C ILE A 49 -14.85 -22.43 -15.43
N LYS A 50 -15.67 -23.42 -15.05
CA LYS A 50 -15.24 -24.80 -14.84
C LYS A 50 -14.80 -25.47 -16.15
N GLU A 51 -15.55 -25.25 -17.24
CA GLU A 51 -15.20 -25.73 -18.58
C GLU A 51 -13.85 -25.17 -19.07
N ASN A 52 -13.55 -23.90 -18.76
CA ASN A 52 -12.38 -23.19 -19.27
C ASN A 52 -11.43 -22.74 -18.15
N GLN A 53 -11.26 -23.56 -17.12
CA GLN A 53 -10.59 -23.18 -15.88
C GLN A 53 -9.19 -22.59 -16.10
N THR A 54 -8.37 -23.20 -16.96
CA THR A 54 -7.00 -22.73 -17.25
C THR A 54 -6.99 -21.34 -17.87
N PHE A 55 -7.90 -21.09 -18.82
CA PHE A 55 -8.01 -19.79 -19.49
C PHE A 55 -8.46 -18.70 -18.50
N PHE A 56 -9.52 -18.95 -17.73
CA PHE A 56 -10.01 -18.01 -16.74
C PHE A 56 -8.98 -17.74 -15.63
N ALA A 57 -8.25 -18.76 -15.19
CA ALA A 57 -7.16 -18.58 -14.22
C ALA A 57 -6.04 -17.69 -14.79
N ALA A 58 -5.64 -17.90 -16.04
CA ALA A 58 -4.62 -17.07 -16.70
C ALA A 58 -5.07 -15.61 -16.84
N VAL A 59 -6.31 -15.39 -17.31
CA VAL A 59 -6.91 -14.04 -17.41
C VAL A 59 -7.02 -13.39 -16.02
N PHE A 60 -7.48 -14.14 -15.02
CA PHE A 60 -7.59 -13.63 -13.65
C PHE A 60 -6.23 -13.20 -13.11
N VAL A 61 -5.19 -14.02 -13.27
CA VAL A 61 -3.82 -13.68 -12.83
C VAL A 61 -3.32 -12.42 -13.55
N PHE A 62 -3.53 -12.32 -14.86
CA PHE A 62 -3.10 -11.18 -15.66
C PHE A 62 -3.82 -9.88 -15.24
N VAL A 63 -5.15 -9.90 -15.17
CA VAL A 63 -5.97 -8.76 -14.75
C VAL A 63 -5.66 -8.34 -13.32
N SER A 64 -5.53 -9.31 -12.41
CA SER A 64 -5.13 -9.07 -11.02
C SER A 64 -3.78 -8.36 -10.96
N TYR A 65 -2.79 -8.83 -11.71
CA TYR A 65 -1.49 -8.18 -11.75
C TYR A 65 -1.56 -6.74 -12.28
N LEU A 66 -2.28 -6.50 -13.38
CA LEU A 66 -2.47 -5.15 -13.92
C LEU A 66 -3.15 -4.20 -12.92
N LEU A 67 -4.23 -4.65 -12.28
CA LEU A 67 -4.91 -3.90 -11.23
C LEU A 67 -3.97 -3.60 -10.07
N GLY A 68 -3.19 -4.59 -9.65
CA GLY A 68 -2.16 -4.43 -8.62
C GLY A 68 -1.13 -3.35 -8.97
N VAL A 69 -0.65 -3.31 -10.21
CA VAL A 69 0.30 -2.29 -10.69
C VAL A 69 -0.32 -0.90 -10.64
N VAL A 70 -1.56 -0.74 -11.13
CA VAL A 70 -2.27 0.56 -11.11
C VAL A 70 -2.46 1.05 -9.67
N LEU A 71 -2.94 0.16 -8.78
CA LEU A 71 -3.09 0.47 -7.36
C LEU A 71 -1.76 0.89 -6.75
N ARG A 72 -0.67 0.17 -7.05
CA ARG A 72 0.66 0.45 -6.52
C ARG A 72 1.18 1.85 -6.89
N LEU A 73 0.82 2.37 -8.07
CA LEU A 73 1.28 3.68 -8.56
C LEU A 73 0.56 4.87 -7.91
N TYR A 74 -0.77 4.79 -7.76
CA TYR A 74 -1.59 5.94 -7.33
C TYR A 74 -1.97 5.92 -5.84
N ALA A 75 -1.87 4.77 -5.17
CA ALA A 75 -2.41 4.60 -3.82
C ALA A 75 -1.68 5.34 -2.69
N PRO A 76 -0.33 5.43 -2.62
CA PRO A 76 0.31 5.85 -1.38
C PRO A 76 -0.10 7.25 -0.89
N GLU A 77 -0.25 8.20 -1.81
CA GLU A 77 -0.57 9.59 -1.47
C GLU A 77 -2.03 9.80 -1.07
N SER A 78 -2.97 9.14 -1.75
CA SER A 78 -4.39 9.18 -1.39
C SER A 78 -4.64 8.49 -0.05
N ILE A 79 -4.00 7.34 0.20
CA ILE A 79 -4.16 6.60 1.46
C ILE A 79 -3.54 7.34 2.66
N ASP A 80 -2.47 8.12 2.48
CA ASP A 80 -1.94 8.95 3.57
C ASP A 80 -2.90 10.08 3.98
N LYS A 81 -3.57 10.70 3.02
CA LYS A 81 -4.64 11.69 3.30
C LYS A 81 -5.81 11.03 4.02
N LEU A 82 -6.23 9.84 3.57
CA LEU A 82 -7.31 9.08 4.20
C LEU A 82 -6.95 8.64 5.63
N SER A 83 -5.75 8.12 5.84
CA SER A 83 -5.22 7.75 7.16
C SER A 83 -5.15 8.97 8.09
N THR A 84 -4.75 10.14 7.56
CA THR A 84 -4.74 11.40 8.30
C THR A 84 -6.16 11.81 8.74
N ALA A 85 -7.13 11.77 7.83
CA ALA A 85 -8.52 12.06 8.16
C ALA A 85 -9.07 11.09 9.22
N TYR A 86 -8.77 9.80 9.09
CA TYR A 86 -9.17 8.78 10.05
C TYR A 86 -8.53 8.97 11.44
N LEU A 87 -7.24 9.28 11.52
CA LEU A 87 -6.56 9.54 12.79
C LEU A 87 -7.06 10.82 13.47
N LYS A 88 -7.44 11.85 12.68
CA LYS A 88 -8.13 13.04 13.20
C LYS A 88 -9.51 12.70 13.76
N LEU A 89 -10.27 11.84 13.08
CA LEU A 89 -11.56 11.36 13.56
C LEU A 89 -11.42 10.63 14.91
N LEU A 90 -10.38 9.82 15.07
CA LEU A 90 -10.03 9.17 16.34
C LEU A 90 -9.45 10.12 17.40
N ARG A 91 -9.38 11.43 17.12
CA ARG A 91 -8.82 12.48 18.00
C ARG A 91 -7.40 12.16 18.50
N VAL A 92 -6.60 11.48 17.68
CA VAL A 92 -5.20 11.18 18.02
C VAL A 92 -4.41 12.48 17.99
N LYS A 93 -4.13 13.05 19.16
CA LYS A 93 -3.34 14.28 19.34
C LYS A 93 -1.84 13.98 19.18
N LYS A 94 -1.40 13.65 17.97
CA LYS A 94 0.03 13.48 17.65
C LYS A 94 0.40 14.42 16.50
N GLU A 95 1.46 15.19 16.68
CA GLU A 95 1.92 16.20 15.70
C GLU A 95 2.14 15.62 14.30
N TRP A 96 2.66 14.39 14.21
CA TRP A 96 2.93 13.72 12.93
C TRP A 96 1.65 13.37 12.16
N VAL A 97 0.47 13.44 12.78
CA VAL A 97 -0.80 13.19 12.09
C VAL A 97 -1.14 14.33 11.14
N THR A 98 -0.77 15.57 11.43
CA THR A 98 -1.05 16.72 10.55
C THR A 98 0.07 16.99 9.54
N ASP A 99 1.25 16.41 9.77
CA ASP A 99 2.42 16.63 8.94
C ASP A 99 2.23 16.02 7.54
N SER A 100 2.65 16.77 6.52
CA SER A 100 2.58 16.35 5.12
C SER A 100 3.84 15.55 4.76
N PHE A 101 3.69 14.54 3.91
CA PHE A 101 4.83 13.76 3.43
C PHE A 101 5.88 14.67 2.76
N PRO A 102 7.18 14.58 3.09
CA PRO A 102 7.88 13.51 3.82
C PRO A 102 8.05 13.73 5.34
N TYR A 103 7.10 14.36 6.01
CA TYR A 103 7.03 14.52 7.47
C TYR A 103 8.23 15.25 8.08
N SER A 104 8.75 16.27 7.40
CA SER A 104 9.95 17.00 7.83
C SER A 104 9.76 17.71 9.16
N SER A 105 8.61 18.37 9.36
CA SER A 105 8.36 19.16 10.58
C SER A 105 8.39 18.30 11.85
N THR A 106 7.98 17.04 11.77
CA THR A 106 7.91 16.14 12.93
C THR A 106 9.07 15.17 13.04
N LEU A 107 9.73 14.81 11.94
CA LEU A 107 10.90 13.94 11.99
C LEU A 107 12.16 14.68 12.43
N ILE A 108 12.37 15.93 12.00
CA ILE A 108 13.58 16.71 12.37
C ILE A 108 13.76 16.79 13.89
N PRO A 109 12.75 17.18 14.69
CA PRO A 109 12.88 17.23 16.13
C PRO A 109 13.18 15.85 16.74
N VAL A 110 12.65 14.77 16.17
CA VAL A 110 12.91 13.42 16.66
C VAL A 110 14.37 13.02 16.44
N PHE A 111 14.93 13.29 15.26
CA PHE A 111 16.35 13.05 15.01
C PHE A 111 17.26 13.85 15.95
N LYS A 112 16.89 15.10 16.27
CA LYS A 112 17.61 15.93 17.23
C LYS A 112 17.55 15.35 18.65
N ARG A 113 16.39 14.86 19.08
CA ARG A 113 16.21 14.24 20.41
C ARG A 113 16.88 12.87 20.54
N SER A 114 16.98 12.09 19.46
CA SER A 114 17.58 10.75 19.50
C SER A 114 19.11 10.74 19.42
N GLY A 115 19.77 11.89 19.54
CA GLY A 115 21.24 12.00 19.44
C GLY A 115 21.77 11.83 18.01
N THR A 116 20.89 11.87 17.01
CA THR A 116 21.21 11.76 15.58
C THR A 116 21.07 13.12 14.88
N SER A 117 21.25 14.23 15.59
CA SER A 117 21.18 15.59 15.04
C SER A 117 22.17 15.80 13.90
N ALA A 118 23.32 15.11 13.95
CA ALA A 118 24.31 15.10 12.88
C ALA A 118 23.72 14.72 11.51
N ILE A 119 22.71 13.84 11.47
CA ILE A 119 22.02 13.47 10.22
C ILE A 119 21.28 14.69 9.65
N THR A 120 20.46 15.34 10.48
CA THR A 120 19.67 16.48 10.04
C THR A 120 20.54 17.67 9.69
N ASP A 121 21.54 17.98 10.50
CA ASP A 121 22.39 19.14 10.32
C ASP A 121 23.25 18.99 9.05
N PHE A 122 23.75 17.78 8.79
CA PHE A 122 24.47 17.46 7.56
C PHE A 122 23.57 17.50 6.31
N LEU A 123 22.35 16.95 6.38
CA LEU A 123 21.46 16.97 5.22
C LEU A 123 20.96 18.40 4.92
N PHE A 124 20.75 19.22 5.95
CA PHE A 124 20.44 20.65 5.78
C PHE A 124 21.60 21.44 5.18
N SER A 125 22.86 21.13 5.55
CA SER A 125 24.02 21.82 4.99
C SER A 125 24.23 21.51 3.51
N ILE A 126 23.87 20.31 3.06
CA ILE A 126 23.93 19.93 1.64
C ILE A 126 22.79 20.56 0.84
N ASN A 127 21.57 20.55 1.38
CA ASN A 127 20.43 21.10 0.66
C ASN A 127 19.43 21.78 1.62
N PRO A 128 19.24 23.11 1.53
CA PRO A 128 18.29 23.81 2.37
C PRO A 128 16.83 23.42 2.07
N LYS A 129 16.55 22.79 0.91
CA LYS A 129 15.23 22.20 0.58
C LYS A 129 15.05 20.80 1.18
N PHE A 130 15.83 20.45 2.20
CA PHE A 130 15.63 19.25 3.02
C PHE A 130 14.17 19.16 3.48
N GLY A 131 13.56 17.97 3.33
CA GLY A 131 12.17 17.75 3.68
C GLY A 131 11.14 18.02 2.57
N THR A 132 11.57 18.24 1.32
CA THR A 132 10.67 18.29 0.15
C THR A 132 10.56 16.92 -0.55
N LYS A 133 9.42 16.63 -1.19
CA LYS A 133 9.20 15.39 -1.95
C LYS A 133 10.24 15.15 -3.06
N PRO A 134 10.64 16.16 -3.88
CA PRO A 134 11.68 15.97 -4.88
C PRO A 134 13.05 15.60 -4.27
N TYR A 135 13.44 16.26 -3.18
CA TYR A 135 14.69 15.95 -2.49
C TYR A 135 14.66 14.54 -1.90
N PHE A 136 13.54 14.13 -1.31
CA PHE A 136 13.35 12.76 -0.83
C PHE A 136 13.54 11.72 -1.95
N ASN A 137 12.98 11.96 -3.13
CA ASN A 137 13.17 11.06 -4.29
C ASN A 137 14.63 11.05 -4.76
N TYR A 138 15.31 12.20 -4.77
CA TYR A 138 16.73 12.29 -5.08
C TYR A 138 17.58 11.45 -4.12
N CYS A 139 17.30 11.52 -2.80
CA CYS A 139 17.97 10.70 -1.81
C CYS A 139 17.85 9.20 -2.10
N LYS A 140 16.65 8.72 -2.52
CA LYS A 140 16.49 7.31 -2.91
C LYS A 140 17.38 6.94 -4.10
N LEU A 141 17.38 7.77 -5.14
CA LEU A 141 18.21 7.54 -6.33
C LEU A 141 19.70 7.51 -5.97
N LEU A 142 20.14 8.40 -5.09
CA LEU A 142 21.52 8.44 -4.60
C LEU A 142 21.91 7.14 -3.89
N ILE A 143 21.04 6.63 -3.00
CA ILE A 143 21.29 5.38 -2.28
C ILE A 143 21.41 4.21 -3.26
N VAL A 144 20.48 4.10 -4.22
CA VAL A 144 20.49 3.07 -5.27
C VAL A 144 21.79 3.12 -6.08
N ALA A 145 22.27 4.31 -6.42
CA ALA A 145 23.47 4.49 -7.22
C ALA A 145 24.77 4.17 -6.45
N LYS A 146 24.79 4.30 -5.12
CA LYS A 146 26.02 4.23 -4.32
C LYS A 146 26.17 2.96 -3.49
N ASN A 147 25.07 2.41 -2.96
CA ASN A 147 25.15 1.28 -2.04
C ASN A 147 23.95 0.32 -2.24
N PRO A 148 24.13 -0.82 -2.94
CA PRO A 148 23.04 -1.74 -3.24
C PRO A 148 22.47 -2.42 -1.99
N ALA A 149 23.26 -2.59 -0.93
CA ALA A 149 22.79 -3.19 0.32
C ALA A 149 21.83 -2.24 1.07
N LEU A 150 22.14 -0.95 1.13
CA LEU A 150 21.24 0.07 1.69
C LEU A 150 20.01 0.29 0.80
N ALA A 151 20.18 0.21 -0.51
CA ALA A 151 19.07 0.30 -1.47
C ALA A 151 18.02 -0.79 -1.23
N ALA A 152 18.44 -2.03 -0.93
CA ALA A 152 17.53 -3.12 -0.60
C ALA A 152 16.64 -2.81 0.62
N GLN A 153 17.18 -2.16 1.66
CA GLN A 153 16.42 -1.76 2.85
C GLN A 153 15.38 -0.68 2.54
N VAL A 154 15.79 0.34 1.78
CA VAL A 154 14.88 1.40 1.33
C VAL A 154 13.76 0.82 0.49
N HIS A 155 14.10 -0.05 -0.45
CA HIS A 155 13.14 -0.71 -1.30
C HIS A 155 12.15 -1.59 -0.52
N GLN A 156 12.62 -2.32 0.49
CA GLN A 156 11.75 -3.14 1.35
C GLN A 156 10.74 -2.26 2.11
N ALA A 157 11.19 -1.14 2.67
CA ALA A 157 10.32 -0.19 3.37
C ALA A 157 9.26 0.41 2.44
N GLU A 158 9.68 0.81 1.23
CA GLU A 158 8.79 1.34 0.20
C GLU A 158 7.80 0.29 -0.32
N ALA A 159 8.26 -0.94 -0.54
CA ALA A 159 7.41 -2.05 -0.96
C ALA A 159 6.29 -2.32 0.06
N LEU A 160 6.59 -2.26 1.36
CA LEU A 160 5.59 -2.40 2.42
C LEU A 160 4.55 -1.28 2.37
N VAL A 161 4.96 -0.02 2.25
CA VAL A 161 4.03 1.13 2.17
C VAL A 161 3.14 1.01 0.93
N ARG A 162 3.73 0.65 -0.21
CA ARG A 162 3.01 0.43 -1.46
C ARG A 162 2.01 -0.72 -1.35
N PHE A 163 2.41 -1.86 -0.78
CA PHE A 163 1.53 -3.01 -0.53
C PHE A 163 0.34 -2.64 0.36
N LEU A 164 0.58 -1.97 1.48
CA LEU A 164 -0.50 -1.51 2.38
C LEU A 164 -1.45 -0.55 1.67
N SER A 165 -0.92 0.39 0.88
CA SER A 165 -1.74 1.36 0.16
C SER A 165 -2.61 0.70 -0.91
N GLY A 166 -2.06 -0.24 -1.69
CA GLY A 166 -2.81 -0.99 -2.69
C GLY A 166 -3.89 -1.86 -2.05
N THR A 167 -3.55 -2.56 -0.97
CA THR A 167 -4.51 -3.38 -0.19
C THR A 167 -5.65 -2.51 0.35
N THR A 168 -5.35 -1.30 0.81
CA THR A 168 -6.36 -0.36 1.31
C THR A 168 -7.38 0.00 0.24
N TRP A 169 -6.94 0.32 -0.98
CA TRP A 169 -7.85 0.60 -2.09
C TRP A 169 -8.64 -0.63 -2.53
N GLY A 170 -7.99 -1.79 -2.61
CA GLY A 170 -8.66 -3.06 -2.84
C GLY A 170 -9.80 -3.27 -1.85
N LEU A 171 -9.54 -3.08 -0.55
CA LEU A 171 -10.54 -3.17 0.52
C LEU A 171 -11.67 -2.13 0.37
N ILE A 172 -11.37 -0.88 0.02
CA ILE A 172 -12.41 0.15 -0.17
C ILE A 172 -13.40 -0.28 -1.26
N VAL A 173 -12.89 -0.70 -2.42
CA VAL A 173 -13.75 -1.17 -3.52
C VAL A 173 -14.47 -2.46 -3.14
N GLY A 174 -13.76 -3.38 -2.48
CA GLY A 174 -14.34 -4.63 -1.97
C GLY A 174 -15.49 -4.39 -0.99
N ILE A 175 -15.36 -3.43 -0.08
CA ILE A 175 -16.40 -3.03 0.87
C ILE A 175 -17.64 -2.51 0.14
N ILE A 176 -17.45 -1.68 -0.90
CA ILE A 176 -18.56 -1.15 -1.71
C ILE A 176 -19.31 -2.30 -2.39
N ILE A 177 -18.57 -3.22 -3.02
CA ILE A 177 -19.16 -4.40 -3.69
C ILE A 177 -19.86 -5.31 -2.68
N ALA A 178 -19.21 -5.57 -1.54
CA ALA A 178 -19.76 -6.42 -0.48
C ALA A 178 -21.06 -5.84 0.08
N LEU A 179 -21.11 -4.51 0.29
CA LEU A 179 -22.28 -3.80 0.77
C LEU A 179 -23.42 -3.84 -0.25
N MET A 180 -23.13 -3.60 -1.53
CA MET A 180 -24.13 -3.71 -2.60
C MET A 180 -24.73 -5.12 -2.65
N GLY A 181 -23.89 -6.15 -2.66
CA GLY A 181 -24.34 -7.54 -2.62
C GLY A 181 -25.17 -7.85 -1.37
N PHE A 182 -24.74 -7.41 -0.19
CA PHE A 182 -25.49 -7.57 1.05
C PHE A 182 -26.91 -6.98 0.96
N ILE A 183 -27.04 -5.73 0.48
CA ILE A 183 -28.34 -5.06 0.34
C ILE A 183 -29.22 -5.82 -0.67
N THR A 184 -28.66 -6.14 -1.84
CA THR A 184 -29.34 -6.87 -2.90
C THR A 184 -29.91 -8.21 -2.43
N PHE A 185 -29.07 -9.05 -1.81
CA PHE A 185 -29.49 -10.39 -1.39
C PHE A 185 -30.45 -10.34 -0.19
N SER A 186 -30.33 -9.31 0.66
CA SER A 186 -31.30 -9.05 1.74
C SER A 186 -32.69 -8.75 1.19
N ILE A 187 -32.81 -7.91 0.16
CA ILE A 187 -34.09 -7.58 -0.48
C ILE A 187 -34.72 -8.82 -1.12
N LYS A 188 -33.90 -9.70 -1.71
CA LYS A 188 -34.36 -10.94 -2.34
C LYS A 188 -34.65 -12.08 -1.37
N GLY A 189 -34.36 -11.93 -0.08
CA GLY A 189 -34.57 -12.97 0.92
C GLY A 189 -33.58 -14.15 0.85
N LEU A 190 -32.46 -14.00 0.15
CA LEU A 190 -31.44 -15.05 -0.04
C LEU A 190 -30.49 -15.11 1.16
N LYS A 191 -30.98 -15.67 2.28
CA LYS A 191 -30.32 -15.65 3.61
C LYS A 191 -28.84 -16.03 3.59
N PHE A 192 -28.47 -17.10 2.88
CA PHE A 192 -27.08 -17.57 2.84
C PHE A 192 -26.13 -16.54 2.22
N LEU A 193 -26.49 -16.01 1.03
CA LEU A 193 -25.69 -15.01 0.34
C LEU A 193 -25.64 -13.69 1.12
N THR A 194 -26.75 -13.30 1.74
CA THR A 194 -26.77 -12.14 2.65
C THR A 194 -25.74 -12.28 3.77
N ILE A 195 -25.72 -13.42 4.47
CA ILE A 195 -24.76 -13.66 5.55
C ILE A 195 -23.31 -13.65 5.02
N PHE A 196 -23.07 -14.29 3.87
CA PHE A 196 -21.75 -14.32 3.23
C PHE A 196 -21.25 -12.91 2.91
N TYR A 197 -21.99 -12.12 2.12
CA TYR A 197 -21.59 -10.75 1.75
C TYR A 197 -21.50 -9.83 2.96
N GLY A 198 -22.38 -9.98 3.95
CA GLY A 198 -22.31 -9.26 5.22
C GLY A 198 -21.04 -9.57 6.02
N SER A 199 -20.62 -10.84 6.08
CA SER A 199 -19.38 -11.24 6.75
C SER A 199 -18.14 -10.67 6.04
N VAL A 200 -18.11 -10.71 4.70
CA VAL A 200 -17.02 -10.16 3.90
C VAL A 200 -16.92 -8.66 4.08
N PHE A 201 -18.06 -7.95 4.11
CA PHE A 201 -18.13 -6.52 4.39
C PHE A 201 -17.53 -6.18 5.76
N ILE A 202 -18.00 -6.84 6.83
CA ILE A 202 -17.53 -6.58 8.20
C ILE A 202 -16.03 -6.84 8.34
N MET A 203 -15.56 -7.99 7.85
CA MET A 203 -14.14 -8.35 7.93
C MET A 203 -13.26 -7.36 7.15
N SER A 204 -13.65 -7.02 5.92
CA SER A 204 -12.91 -6.07 5.08
C SER A 204 -12.87 -4.68 5.71
N PHE A 205 -13.98 -4.25 6.32
CA PHE A 205 -14.06 -2.99 7.05
C PHE A 205 -13.13 -2.96 8.26
N ILE A 206 -13.11 -4.02 9.08
CA ILE A 206 -12.19 -4.10 10.23
C ILE A 206 -10.73 -4.04 9.77
N ILE A 207 -10.35 -4.81 8.76
CA ILE A 207 -8.98 -4.81 8.21
C ILE A 207 -8.62 -3.41 7.70
N LEU A 208 -9.53 -2.75 6.98
CA LEU A 208 -9.35 -1.38 6.50
C LEU A 208 -9.01 -0.42 7.65
N LEU A 209 -9.79 -0.44 8.73
CA LEU A 209 -9.57 0.42 9.89
C LEU A 209 -8.20 0.14 10.55
N LEU A 210 -7.81 -1.13 10.67
CA LEU A 210 -6.51 -1.51 11.23
C LEU A 210 -5.35 -1.00 10.37
N ILE A 211 -5.44 -1.11 9.05
CA ILE A 211 -4.43 -0.58 8.13
C ILE A 211 -4.39 0.94 8.23
N LEU A 212 -5.53 1.64 8.15
CA LEU A 212 -5.58 3.10 8.23
C LEU A 212 -5.00 3.64 9.54
N ARG A 213 -5.16 2.92 10.66
CA ARG A 213 -4.57 3.28 11.95
C ARG A 213 -3.03 3.22 11.95
N ARG A 214 -2.44 2.32 11.17
CA ARG A 214 -0.99 2.04 11.17
C ARG A 214 -0.26 2.60 9.94
N PHE A 215 -0.97 2.91 8.86
CA PHE A 215 -0.39 3.28 7.57
C PHE A 215 0.58 4.45 7.67
N LYS A 216 0.13 5.57 8.26
CA LYS A 216 0.96 6.78 8.38
C LYS A 216 2.20 6.57 9.25
N TYR A 217 2.14 5.69 10.25
CA TYR A 217 3.32 5.28 11.02
C TYR A 217 4.34 4.52 10.15
N GLN A 218 3.88 3.58 9.32
CA GLN A 218 4.77 2.85 8.41
C GLN A 218 5.38 3.76 7.35
N ARG A 219 4.59 4.69 6.79
CA ARG A 219 5.09 5.66 5.81
C ARG A 219 6.11 6.63 6.41
N ARG A 220 5.95 7.02 7.67
CA ARG A 220 6.96 7.79 8.39
C ARG A 220 8.26 7.00 8.58
N ARG A 221 8.16 5.71 8.89
CA ARG A 221 9.30 4.81 9.06
C ARG A 221 10.09 4.61 7.77
N GLU A 222 9.41 4.55 6.61
CA GLU A 222 10.06 4.59 5.29
C GLU A 222 10.94 5.83 5.16
N VAL A 223 10.41 7.01 5.50
CA VAL A 223 11.17 8.26 5.39
C VAL A 223 12.41 8.26 6.30
N GLU A 224 12.24 7.81 7.54
CA GLU A 224 13.34 7.70 8.49
C GLU A 224 14.47 6.80 7.97
N ILE A 225 14.12 5.64 7.40
CA ILE A 225 15.09 4.71 6.80
C ILE A 225 15.84 5.38 5.65
N VAL A 226 15.13 6.04 4.74
CA VAL A 226 15.75 6.74 3.59
C VAL A 226 16.74 7.79 4.07
N TRP A 227 16.40 8.63 5.04
CA TRP A 227 17.32 9.67 5.52
C TRP A 227 18.54 9.09 6.25
N ARG A 228 18.35 8.05 7.09
CA ARG A 228 19.47 7.33 7.73
C ARG A 228 20.41 6.72 6.70
N CYS A 229 19.88 6.02 5.69
CA CYS A 229 20.67 5.43 4.62
C CYS A 229 21.39 6.51 3.77
N THR A 230 20.74 7.64 3.51
CA THR A 230 21.34 8.76 2.77
C THR A 230 22.56 9.30 3.51
N TYR A 231 22.44 9.49 4.82
CA TYR A 231 23.55 9.95 5.66
C TYR A 231 24.73 8.99 5.58
N LEU A 232 24.51 7.69 5.78
CA LEU A 232 25.56 6.68 5.71
C LEU A 232 26.29 6.69 4.35
N VAL A 233 25.53 6.75 3.25
CA VAL A 233 26.10 6.80 1.89
C VAL A 233 27.02 8.00 1.70
N LEU A 234 26.64 9.16 2.24
CA LEU A 234 27.38 10.41 2.08
C LEU A 234 28.60 10.48 3.01
N THR A 235 28.52 9.94 4.23
CA THR A 235 29.64 9.91 5.18
C THR A 235 30.70 8.89 4.78
N ASP A 236 30.30 7.71 4.32
CA ASP A 236 31.24 6.66 3.87
C ASP A 236 32.04 7.13 2.65
N GLY A 237 31.39 7.88 1.75
CA GLY A 237 32.05 8.51 0.61
C GLY A 237 33.12 9.52 1.00
N ASN A 238 32.91 10.30 2.05
CA ASN A 238 33.90 11.28 2.53
C ASN A 238 35.09 10.62 3.22
N ASN A 239 34.87 9.55 3.99
CA ASN A 239 35.95 8.81 4.63
C ASN A 239 36.87 8.13 3.60
N SER A 240 36.32 7.64 2.48
CA SER A 240 37.11 7.04 1.39
C SER A 240 38.01 8.04 0.62
N LYS A 241 37.70 9.34 0.69
CA LYS A 241 38.52 10.41 0.08
C LYS A 241 39.64 10.89 0.99
N LEU A 242 39.50 10.71 2.30
CA LEU A 242 40.51 11.07 3.31
C LEU A 242 41.56 9.98 3.50
N SER A 243 41.34 8.76 2.99
CA SER A 243 42.30 7.65 3.05
C SER A 243 43.14 7.49 1.78
N LYS A 244 43.15 8.49 0.90
CA LYS A 244 44.03 8.58 -0.28
C LYS A 244 44.89 9.81 -0.18
#